data_AF-A0A3L6TR29-F1
#
_entry.id   AF-A0A3L6TR29-F1
#
_cell.length_a   1.000
_cell.length_b   1.000
_cell.length_c   1.000
_cell.angle_alpha   90.00
_cell.angle_beta   90.00
_cell.angle_gamma   90.00
#
_symmetry.space_group_name_H-M   'P 1'
#
loop_
_entity.id
_entity.type
_entity.pdbx_description
1 polymer ?
#
loop_
_entity_poly.entity_id
_entity_poly.type
_entity_poly.pdbx_seq_one_letter_code
_entity_poly.pdbx_strand_id
1 'polypeptide(L)'
;MAAAAAAARYDVEQGGRGGAGKYPPPPPEQMYPQREGETEWVPWFVPVVVAVNIALFAVVMYVNNCPAHAASTRRGGAGACVARGFLHRFSFQPLSENPLLGPSSAALQKLGALVWDKVVHEHQGWRLLTCIWLHAGVVHLLANMLSLVLIGLRLEQQFGYGTHCYMNYSSQYMPERPALFLNLNRRSRFLAVRIGVIYIVSGVGGSVLSSLFIRNNISVGASGALFGLLGAMLSELFTNWTIYSNKAAALLTLLVVIAVNLAIGILPHVDNFAHIGGFLTGFLLGFIFLMRPHYGWMQRYVRPSDIKYTTKKYLPYQWALLAVASVLAVLGFAVGMGMLFKGVNANDHCQWCHYLSCVPTSRWSCGK
;
A
#
# COMPACT_ATOMS: atom_id res chain seq x y z
N MET A 1 0.11 14.73 -18.32
CA MET A 1 -0.18 13.50 -17.55
C MET A 1 -1.67 13.11 -17.53
N ALA A 2 -2.62 14.03 -17.68
CA ALA A 2 -4.05 13.71 -17.86
C ALA A 2 -4.39 13.04 -19.23
N ALA A 3 -3.58 13.29 -20.27
CA ALA A 3 -3.82 12.77 -21.63
C ALA A 3 -3.64 11.25 -21.78
N ALA A 4 -2.78 10.62 -20.97
CA ALA A 4 -2.55 9.17 -21.03
C ALA A 4 -3.70 8.35 -20.43
N ALA A 5 -4.47 8.93 -19.50
CA ALA A 5 -5.64 8.30 -18.90
C ALA A 5 -6.88 8.34 -19.83
N ALA A 6 -6.92 9.29 -20.78
CA ALA A 6 -7.97 9.38 -21.78
C ALA A 6 -7.80 8.35 -22.92
N ALA A 7 -6.54 8.10 -23.34
CA ALA A 7 -6.25 7.13 -24.40
C ALA A 7 -6.70 5.70 -24.05
N ALA A 8 -6.53 5.27 -22.79
CA ALA A 8 -6.95 3.94 -22.36
C ALA A 8 -8.47 3.76 -22.20
N ARG A 9 -9.24 4.86 -22.15
CA ARG A 9 -10.72 4.81 -22.15
C ARG A 9 -11.29 4.73 -23.56
N TYR A 10 -10.59 5.28 -24.56
CA TYR A 10 -11.07 5.33 -25.96
C TYR A 10 -10.91 3.99 -26.71
N ASP A 11 -9.93 3.16 -26.33
CA ASP A 11 -9.66 1.88 -27.02
C ASP A 11 -10.67 0.75 -26.69
N VAL A 12 -11.59 0.96 -25.75
CA VAL A 12 -12.68 -0.01 -25.46
C VAL A 12 -13.88 0.19 -26.40
N GLU A 13 -14.05 1.37 -26.97
CA GLU A 13 -15.24 1.71 -27.78
C GLU A 13 -15.08 1.47 -29.30
N GLN A 14 -13.87 1.26 -29.82
CA GLN A 14 -13.64 1.11 -31.28
C GLN A 14 -13.27 -0.30 -31.77
N GLY A 15 -13.54 -1.34 -30.99
CA GLY A 15 -13.40 -2.73 -31.44
C GLY A 15 -14.59 -3.24 -32.26
N GLY A 16 -14.91 -2.63 -33.41
CA GLY A 16 -16.04 -3.11 -34.22
C GLY A 16 -16.40 -2.38 -35.51
N ARG A 17 -15.45 -2.12 -36.42
CA ARG A 17 -15.74 -1.95 -37.86
C ARG A 17 -15.38 -3.27 -38.55
N GLY A 18 -16.20 -3.98 -39.31
CA GLY A 18 -17.59 -3.84 -39.73
C GLY A 18 -17.85 -5.04 -40.64
N GLY A 19 -18.57 -6.05 -40.14
CA GLY A 19 -19.25 -7.07 -40.95
C GLY A 19 -20.73 -6.78 -40.84
N ALA A 20 -21.35 -6.39 -41.95
CA ALA A 20 -22.75 -5.96 -41.99
C ALA A 20 -23.70 -7.13 -41.66
N GLY A 21 -24.20 -7.16 -40.42
CA GLY A 21 -25.31 -7.99 -39.99
C GLY A 21 -26.37 -7.10 -39.34
N LYS A 22 -27.59 -7.10 -39.90
CA LYS A 22 -28.75 -6.34 -39.41
C LYS A 22 -29.02 -6.64 -37.93
N TYR A 23 -28.84 -5.65 -37.06
CA TYR A 23 -29.40 -5.69 -35.71
C TYR A 23 -30.82 -5.08 -35.72
N PRO A 24 -31.80 -5.68 -35.01
CA PRO A 24 -33.11 -5.07 -34.86
C PRO A 24 -33.02 -3.77 -34.04
N PRO A 25 -33.97 -2.82 -34.25
CA PRO A 25 -33.93 -1.53 -33.58
C PRO A 25 -34.09 -1.69 -32.06
N PRO A 26 -33.49 -0.79 -31.26
CA PRO A 26 -33.62 -0.82 -29.82
C PRO A 26 -35.09 -0.58 -29.38
N PRO A 27 -35.57 -1.25 -28.32
CA PRO A 27 -36.91 -1.04 -27.79
C PRO A 27 -37.05 0.36 -27.16
N PRO A 28 -38.27 0.92 -27.11
CA PRO A 28 -38.53 2.29 -26.67
C PRO A 28 -38.23 2.54 -25.18
N GLU A 29 -37.85 3.79 -24.90
CA GLU A 29 -37.13 4.31 -23.73
C GLU A 29 -37.95 4.38 -22.41
N GLN A 30 -39.09 3.71 -22.29
CA GLN A 30 -40.04 3.90 -21.18
C GLN A 30 -40.25 2.69 -20.26
N MET A 31 -39.22 1.88 -19.99
CA MET A 31 -39.31 0.76 -19.04
C MET A 31 -38.14 0.69 -18.05
N TYR A 32 -37.81 1.80 -17.38
CA TYR A 32 -36.98 1.77 -16.18
C TYR A 32 -37.65 2.57 -15.06
N PRO A 33 -38.13 1.93 -13.97
CA PRO A 33 -38.39 2.66 -12.75
C PRO A 33 -37.03 3.15 -12.24
N GLN A 34 -36.83 4.47 -12.18
CA GLN A 34 -35.70 5.04 -11.46
C GLN A 34 -35.84 4.66 -9.99
N ARG A 35 -35.03 3.69 -9.55
CA ARG A 35 -35.01 3.26 -8.16
C ARG A 35 -34.05 4.16 -7.41
N GLU A 36 -34.60 5.10 -6.64
CA GLU A 36 -33.86 5.86 -5.63
C GLU A 36 -33.17 4.87 -4.67
N GLY A 37 -31.85 5.01 -4.51
CA GLY A 37 -31.07 4.28 -3.50
C GLY A 37 -29.98 3.33 -4.01
N GLU A 38 -29.35 3.59 -5.16
CA GLU A 38 -28.07 2.95 -5.48
C GLU A 38 -27.00 3.47 -4.51
N THR A 39 -26.71 2.72 -3.44
CA THR A 39 -25.50 2.98 -2.64
C THR A 39 -24.29 2.62 -3.50
N GLU A 40 -23.68 3.62 -4.14
CA GLU A 40 -22.39 3.48 -4.80
C GLU A 40 -21.38 2.89 -3.80
N TRP A 41 -20.64 1.87 -4.24
CA TRP A 41 -19.56 1.33 -3.42
C TRP A 41 -18.45 2.38 -3.35
N VAL A 42 -18.27 2.98 -2.18
CA VAL A 42 -17.22 3.98 -1.94
C VAL A 42 -15.99 3.28 -1.35
N PRO A 43 -14.79 3.43 -1.95
CA PRO A 43 -13.56 2.97 -1.33
C PRO A 43 -13.38 3.68 0.02
N TRP A 44 -13.24 2.91 1.09
CA TRP A 44 -13.21 3.43 2.47
C TRP A 44 -11.92 3.07 3.19
N PHE A 45 -11.26 1.98 2.80
CA PHE A 45 -10.04 1.53 3.48
C PHE A 45 -8.93 2.58 3.34
N VAL A 46 -8.65 3.01 2.10
CA VAL A 46 -7.58 3.97 1.84
C VAL A 46 -7.85 5.33 2.50
N PRO A 47 -9.05 5.95 2.38
CA PRO A 47 -9.37 7.17 3.12
C PRO A 47 -9.22 7.04 4.64
N VAL A 48 -9.62 5.91 5.23
CA VAL A 48 -9.46 5.67 6.67
C VAL A 48 -7.98 5.62 7.06
N VAL A 49 -7.14 4.89 6.31
CA VAL A 49 -5.70 4.84 6.59
C VAL A 49 -5.07 6.22 6.45
N VAL A 50 -5.46 7.01 5.45
CA VAL A 50 -4.99 8.40 5.28
C VAL A 50 -5.39 9.26 6.48
N ALA A 51 -6.66 9.21 6.89
CA ALA A 51 -7.16 9.97 8.03
C ALA A 51 -6.44 9.61 9.34
N VAL A 52 -6.19 8.32 9.58
CA VAL A 52 -5.45 7.84 10.76
C VAL A 52 -4.02 8.36 10.76
N ASN A 53 -3.32 8.34 9.62
CA ASN A 53 -1.95 8.86 9.54
C ASN A 53 -1.88 10.37 9.75
N ILE A 54 -2.84 11.14 9.23
CA ILE A 54 -2.95 12.58 9.46
C ILE A 54 -3.22 12.87 10.94
N ALA A 55 -4.17 12.14 11.56
CA ALA A 55 -4.50 12.31 12.97
C ALA A 55 -3.31 11.97 13.88
N LEU A 56 -2.61 10.87 13.62
CA LEU A 56 -1.42 10.49 14.40
C LEU A 56 -0.27 11.47 14.21
N PHE A 57 -0.07 12.02 13.01
CA PHE A 57 0.90 13.09 12.81
C PHE A 57 0.55 14.34 13.64
N ALA A 58 -0.73 14.73 13.72
CA ALA A 58 -1.17 15.82 14.57
C ALA A 58 -0.88 15.53 16.06
N VAL A 59 -1.13 14.30 16.53
CA VAL A 59 -0.78 13.87 17.90
C VAL A 59 0.72 13.97 18.14
N VAL A 60 1.55 13.53 17.19
CA VAL A 60 3.01 13.65 17.28
C VAL A 60 3.45 15.10 17.43
N MET A 61 2.89 15.99 16.61
CA MET A 61 3.20 17.41 16.66
C MET A 61 2.72 18.07 17.98
N TYR A 62 1.58 17.62 18.51
CA TYR A 62 1.06 18.08 19.80
C TYR A 62 1.99 17.70 20.98
N VAL A 63 2.56 16.49 20.93
CA VAL A 63 3.53 15.99 21.92
C VAL A 63 4.89 16.62 21.74
N ASN A 64 5.30 16.93 20.51
CA ASN A 64 6.58 17.57 20.19
C ASN A 64 6.73 18.95 20.84
N ASN A 65 5.67 19.78 20.83
CA ASN A 65 5.59 21.08 21.51
C ASN A 65 6.92 21.88 21.54
N CYS A 66 7.49 22.15 20.36
CA CYS A 66 8.77 22.85 20.21
C CYS A 66 8.87 24.16 21.03
N PRO A 67 7.86 25.05 21.06
CA PRO A 67 7.97 26.32 21.78
C PRO A 67 8.14 26.18 23.29
N ALA A 68 7.58 25.13 23.91
CA ALA A 68 7.72 24.89 25.35
C ALA A 68 9.14 24.45 25.72
N HIS A 69 9.78 23.64 24.87
CA HIS A 69 11.16 23.19 25.09
C HIS A 69 12.17 24.30 24.80
N ALA A 70 11.94 25.11 23.77
CA ALA A 70 12.79 26.26 23.43
C ALA A 70 12.77 27.39 24.47
N ALA A 71 11.72 27.49 25.30
CA ALA A 71 11.64 28.46 26.39
C ALA A 71 12.49 28.09 27.63
N SER A 72 12.89 26.81 27.74
CA SER A 72 13.62 26.29 28.90
C SER A 72 15.15 26.41 28.80
N THR A 73 15.69 26.65 27.60
CA THR A 73 17.12 26.78 27.35
C THR A 73 17.57 28.25 27.48
N ARG A 74 18.31 28.57 28.55
CA ARG A 74 18.93 29.90 28.85
C ARG A 74 20.04 30.35 27.86
N ARG A 75 20.05 29.86 26.63
CA ARG A 75 20.87 30.39 25.54
C ARG A 75 19.93 30.81 24.42
N GLY A 76 19.53 32.09 24.44
CA GLY A 76 18.97 32.72 23.26
C GLY A 76 20.03 32.72 22.16
N GLY A 77 19.83 31.90 21.12
CA GLY A 77 20.70 31.87 19.95
C GLY A 77 20.76 30.50 19.29
N ALA A 78 20.22 30.43 18.06
CA ALA A 78 20.19 29.30 17.11
C ALA A 78 19.10 28.23 17.30
N GLY A 79 17.92 28.49 16.73
CA GLY A 79 16.89 27.48 16.47
C GLY A 79 15.45 27.94 16.74
N ALA A 80 15.01 29.08 16.21
CA ALA A 80 13.59 29.45 16.32
C ALA A 80 12.73 28.37 15.64
N CYS A 81 11.83 27.73 16.40
CA CYS A 81 10.87 26.76 15.87
C CYS A 81 10.20 27.33 14.61
N VAL A 82 10.11 26.53 13.55
CA VAL A 82 9.53 27.00 12.28
C VAL A 82 8.02 27.16 12.45
N ALA A 83 7.48 28.25 11.90
CA ALA A 83 6.06 28.60 11.93
C ALA A 83 5.46 28.85 13.34
N ARG A 84 6.28 29.29 14.31
CA ARG A 84 5.85 29.61 15.68
C ARG A 84 4.66 30.57 15.78
N GLY A 85 4.63 31.61 14.94
CA GLY A 85 3.57 32.62 14.95
C GLY A 85 2.20 32.14 14.46
N PHE A 86 2.15 31.02 13.75
CA PHE A 86 0.91 30.50 13.15
C PHE A 86 0.46 29.18 13.78
N LEU A 87 1.39 28.24 13.99
CA LEU A 87 1.08 26.87 14.45
C LEU A 87 1.14 26.72 15.98
N HIS A 88 1.66 27.72 16.71
CA HIS A 88 1.84 27.68 18.16
C HIS A 88 2.42 26.33 18.63
N ARG A 89 1.65 25.53 19.39
CA ARG A 89 2.09 24.24 19.92
C ARG A 89 2.52 23.24 18.84
N PHE A 90 1.97 23.34 17.63
CA PHE A 90 2.26 22.46 16.51
C PHE A 90 3.45 22.95 15.66
N SER A 91 4.28 23.87 16.19
CA SER A 91 5.48 24.35 15.48
C SER A 91 6.47 23.22 15.20
N PHE A 92 7.13 23.31 14.06
CA PHE A 92 8.16 22.35 13.66
C PHE A 92 9.50 22.65 14.32
N GLN A 93 10.34 21.62 14.41
CA GLN A 93 11.74 21.80 14.78
C GLN A 93 12.48 22.64 13.74
N PRO A 94 13.62 23.28 14.10
CA PRO A 94 14.46 24.00 13.16
C PRO A 94 14.85 23.12 11.96
N LEU A 95 14.93 23.71 10.76
CA LEU A 95 15.32 22.99 9.54
C LEU A 95 16.72 22.36 9.62
N SER A 96 17.58 22.86 10.50
CA SER A 96 18.88 22.27 10.79
C SER A 96 18.79 20.93 11.53
N GLU A 97 17.71 20.70 12.29
CA GLU A 97 17.44 19.44 12.98
C GLU A 97 16.58 18.52 12.12
N ASN A 98 15.50 19.05 11.53
CA ASN A 98 14.58 18.27 10.72
C ASN A 98 14.20 19.02 9.42
N PRO A 99 14.83 18.70 8.28
CA PRO A 99 14.55 19.36 7.01
C PRO A 99 13.17 19.02 6.44
N LEU A 100 12.48 18.00 6.97
CA LEU A 100 11.18 17.52 6.47
C LEU A 100 9.98 18.27 7.07
N LEU A 101 10.23 19.37 7.81
CA LEU A 101 9.23 20.15 8.54
C LEU A 101 8.45 19.24 9.50
N GLY A 102 9.10 18.83 10.59
CA GLY A 102 8.58 17.80 11.47
C GLY A 102 8.94 17.95 12.94
N PRO A 103 8.61 16.94 13.75
CA PRO A 103 8.96 16.86 15.16
C PRO A 103 10.45 16.53 15.36
N SER A 104 10.90 16.52 16.61
CA SER A 104 12.24 16.01 16.96
C SER A 104 12.28 14.48 16.90
N SER A 105 13.49 13.93 16.71
CA SER A 105 13.73 12.48 16.77
C SER A 105 13.32 11.90 18.14
N ALA A 106 13.53 12.64 19.23
CA ALA A 106 13.13 12.24 20.58
C ALA A 106 11.60 12.09 20.73
N ALA A 107 10.81 13.00 20.14
CA ALA A 107 9.36 12.91 20.16
C ALA A 107 8.86 11.66 19.40
N LEU A 108 9.45 11.37 18.24
CA LEU A 108 9.16 10.16 17.47
C LEU A 108 9.54 8.89 18.24
N GLN A 109 10.71 8.84 18.86
CA GLN A 109 11.13 7.71 19.69
C GLN A 109 10.19 7.47 20.87
N LYS A 110 9.71 8.55 21.51
CA LYS A 110 8.75 8.45 22.61
C LYS A 110 7.42 7.81 22.17
N LEU A 111 6.97 8.13 20.96
CA LEU A 111 5.67 7.71 20.43
C LEU A 111 5.69 6.37 19.69
N GLY A 112 6.86 5.73 19.56
CA GLY A 112 6.95 4.40 18.99
C GLY A 112 7.70 4.30 17.67
N ALA A 113 8.59 5.24 17.36
CA ALA A 113 9.50 5.08 16.23
C ALA A 113 10.35 3.81 16.40
N LEU A 114 10.72 3.23 15.26
CA LEU A 114 11.52 2.04 15.21
C LEU A 114 12.96 2.37 15.58
N VAL A 115 13.43 1.76 16.65
CA VAL A 115 14.81 1.85 17.15
C VAL A 115 15.25 0.45 17.54
N TRP A 116 16.31 -0.04 16.90
CA TRP A 116 16.79 -1.42 17.07
C TRP A 116 17.06 -1.75 18.53
N ASP A 117 17.78 -0.88 19.24
CA ASP A 117 18.17 -1.07 20.63
C ASP A 117 16.95 -1.30 21.55
N LYS A 118 15.90 -0.51 21.37
CA LYS A 118 14.66 -0.63 22.15
C LYS A 118 13.86 -1.88 21.80
N VAL A 119 13.90 -2.32 20.55
CA VAL A 119 13.19 -3.54 20.11
C VAL A 119 13.89 -4.78 20.66
N VAL A 120 15.21 -4.84 20.57
CA VAL A 120 16.00 -6.04 20.90
C VAL A 120 16.36 -6.11 22.37
N HIS A 121 16.90 -5.04 22.96
CA HIS A 121 17.38 -5.04 24.35
C HIS A 121 16.29 -4.68 25.36
N GLU A 122 15.39 -3.75 25.04
CA GLU A 122 14.27 -3.37 25.92
C GLU A 122 12.98 -4.17 25.63
N HIS A 123 13.03 -5.13 24.71
CA HIS A 123 11.90 -5.98 24.30
C HIS A 123 10.64 -5.22 23.85
N GLN A 124 10.78 -4.01 23.29
CA GLN A 124 9.66 -3.18 22.83
C GLN A 124 9.21 -3.54 21.41
N GLY A 125 8.82 -4.81 21.19
CA GLY A 125 8.42 -5.35 19.88
C GLY A 125 7.21 -4.64 19.24
N TRP A 126 6.36 -4.00 20.04
CA TRP A 126 5.24 -3.18 19.56
C TRP A 126 5.68 -2.03 18.63
N ARG A 127 6.96 -1.59 18.73
CA ARG A 127 7.55 -0.58 17.85
C ARG A 127 7.57 -0.98 16.39
N LEU A 128 7.64 -2.28 16.09
CA LEU A 128 7.57 -2.83 14.72
C LEU A 128 6.24 -2.50 14.03
N LEU A 129 5.18 -2.33 14.82
CA LEU A 129 3.83 -1.97 14.36
C LEU A 129 3.59 -0.47 14.43
N THR A 130 3.97 0.20 15.52
CA THR A 130 3.66 1.63 15.69
C THR A 130 4.41 2.53 14.73
N CYS A 131 5.64 2.16 14.33
CA CYS A 131 6.44 2.97 13.42
C CYS A 131 5.80 3.15 12.04
N ILE A 132 4.92 2.23 11.62
CA ILE A 132 4.17 2.28 10.34
C ILE A 132 3.29 3.54 10.27
N TRP A 133 2.83 4.03 11.42
CA TRP A 133 1.88 5.14 11.49
C TRP A 133 2.54 6.50 11.79
N LEU A 134 3.83 6.49 12.12
CA LEU A 134 4.59 7.70 12.43
C LEU A 134 5.24 8.25 11.17
N HIS A 135 5.42 9.57 11.10
CA HIS A 135 6.02 10.23 9.94
C HIS A 135 7.06 11.24 10.40
N ALA A 136 8.17 11.32 9.67
CA ALA A 136 9.31 12.18 10.01
C ALA A 136 9.01 13.68 9.85
N GLY A 137 8.00 14.06 9.08
CA GLY A 137 7.63 15.46 8.84
C GLY A 137 6.52 15.59 7.80
N VAL A 138 6.08 16.82 7.54
CA VAL A 138 4.98 17.11 6.61
C VAL A 138 5.30 16.66 5.19
N VAL A 139 6.53 16.91 4.71
CA VAL A 139 6.94 16.50 3.35
C VAL A 139 6.86 14.97 3.20
N HIS A 140 7.34 14.25 4.22
CA HIS A 140 7.30 12.79 4.25
C HIS A 140 5.86 12.25 4.34
N LEU A 141 4.99 12.87 5.15
CA LEU A 141 3.59 12.52 5.24
C LEU A 141 2.87 12.72 3.91
N LEU A 142 3.02 13.90 3.27
CA LEU A 142 2.36 14.22 2.01
C LEU A 142 2.78 13.26 0.89
N ALA A 143 4.07 12.94 0.79
CA ALA A 143 4.56 11.96 -0.19
C ALA A 143 3.92 10.58 0.04
N ASN A 144 3.86 10.10 1.29
CA ASN A 144 3.22 8.81 1.60
C ASN A 144 1.72 8.81 1.30
N MET A 145 1.00 9.86 1.71
CA MET A 145 -0.45 9.93 1.52
C MET A 145 -0.82 10.05 0.04
N LEU A 146 -0.06 10.83 -0.74
CA LEU A 146 -0.26 10.92 -2.19
C LEU A 146 -0.03 9.56 -2.85
N SER A 147 1.08 8.88 -2.53
CA SER A 147 1.36 7.55 -3.07
C SER A 147 0.30 6.53 -2.65
N LEU A 148 -0.16 6.56 -1.40
CA LEU A 148 -1.20 5.67 -0.90
C LEU A 148 -2.55 5.92 -1.57
N VAL A 149 -2.91 7.17 -1.85
CA VAL A 149 -4.14 7.49 -2.59
C VAL A 149 -4.03 7.00 -4.04
N LEU A 150 -2.92 7.26 -4.72
CA LEU A 150 -2.74 6.86 -6.13
C LEU A 150 -2.70 5.34 -6.31
N ILE A 151 -1.92 4.64 -5.49
CA ILE A 151 -1.73 3.18 -5.58
C ILE A 151 -2.88 2.46 -4.89
N GLY A 152 -3.21 2.86 -3.67
CA GLY A 152 -4.22 2.23 -2.83
C GLY A 152 -5.62 2.35 -3.42
N LEU A 153 -6.06 3.53 -3.89
CA LEU A 153 -7.39 3.63 -4.51
C LEU A 153 -7.46 2.84 -5.80
N ARG A 154 -6.38 2.80 -6.59
CA ARG A 154 -6.34 1.97 -7.80
C ARG A 154 -6.55 0.50 -7.45
N LEU A 155 -5.92 0.03 -6.38
CA LEU A 155 -6.09 -1.33 -5.85
C LEU A 155 -7.52 -1.54 -5.32
N GLU A 156 -8.03 -0.64 -4.49
CA GLU A 156 -9.41 -0.74 -3.97
C GLU A 156 -10.43 -0.77 -5.12
N GLN A 157 -10.24 0.05 -6.16
CA GLN A 157 -11.11 0.10 -7.34
C GLN A 157 -10.94 -1.12 -8.26
N GLN A 158 -9.73 -1.54 -8.61
CA GLN A 158 -9.54 -2.71 -9.49
C GLN A 158 -10.14 -4.00 -8.92
N PHE A 159 -10.19 -4.11 -7.59
CA PHE A 159 -10.78 -5.26 -6.92
C PHE A 159 -12.24 -5.02 -6.48
N GLY A 160 -12.64 -3.79 -6.14
CA GLY A 160 -14.01 -3.41 -5.76
C GLY A 160 -14.95 -3.14 -6.94
N TYR A 161 -14.48 -2.43 -7.97
CA TYR A 161 -15.24 -2.03 -9.17
C TYR A 161 -15.64 -3.24 -10.04
N GLY A 162 -14.80 -4.27 -10.10
CA GLY A 162 -15.17 -5.53 -10.75
C GLY A 162 -16.35 -6.23 -10.06
N THR A 163 -16.50 -6.06 -8.76
CA THR A 163 -17.64 -6.55 -7.99
C THR A 163 -18.86 -5.63 -8.18
N HIS A 164 -18.65 -4.31 -8.24
CA HIS A 164 -19.71 -3.30 -8.42
C HIS A 164 -20.32 -3.29 -9.84
N CYS A 165 -19.52 -3.28 -10.93
CA CYS A 165 -20.05 -3.43 -12.29
C CYS A 165 -20.82 -4.74 -12.46
N TYR A 166 -20.35 -5.82 -11.82
CA TYR A 166 -21.04 -7.10 -11.83
C TYR A 166 -22.34 -7.06 -11.02
N MET A 167 -22.39 -6.28 -9.92
CA MET A 167 -23.63 -5.99 -9.21
C MET A 167 -24.59 -5.17 -10.07
N ASN A 168 -24.16 -4.07 -10.69
CA ASN A 168 -25.05 -3.25 -11.52
C ASN A 168 -25.57 -4.02 -12.72
N TYR A 169 -24.70 -4.76 -13.41
CA TYR A 169 -25.11 -5.65 -14.49
C TYR A 169 -26.07 -6.75 -13.98
N SER A 170 -25.72 -7.44 -12.90
CA SER A 170 -26.62 -8.48 -12.37
C SER A 170 -27.94 -7.91 -11.85
N SER A 171 -27.95 -6.67 -11.33
CA SER A 171 -29.14 -5.98 -10.80
C SER A 171 -30.11 -5.66 -11.92
N GLN A 172 -29.56 -5.15 -13.02
CA GLN A 172 -30.32 -4.76 -14.21
C GLN A 172 -30.85 -5.97 -14.99
N TYR A 173 -30.10 -7.08 -15.04
CA TYR A 173 -30.44 -8.25 -15.88
C TYR A 173 -30.94 -9.49 -15.10
N MET A 174 -30.83 -9.54 -13.77
CA MET A 174 -31.25 -10.68 -12.94
C MET A 174 -31.83 -10.26 -11.56
N PRO A 175 -32.98 -9.54 -11.53
CA PRO A 175 -33.57 -9.01 -10.29
C PRO A 175 -34.10 -10.08 -9.31
N GLU A 176 -34.40 -11.29 -9.79
CA GLU A 176 -34.94 -12.43 -9.02
C GLU A 176 -33.90 -13.12 -8.10
N ARG A 177 -32.64 -12.66 -8.06
CA ARG A 177 -31.55 -13.31 -7.27
C ARG A 177 -30.97 -12.42 -6.15
N PRO A 178 -31.77 -12.03 -5.13
CA PRO A 178 -31.32 -11.17 -4.02
C PRO A 178 -30.11 -11.74 -3.25
N ALA A 179 -29.99 -13.06 -3.16
CA ALA A 179 -28.86 -13.74 -2.52
C ALA A 179 -27.50 -13.51 -3.24
N LEU A 180 -27.51 -13.21 -4.54
CA LEU A 180 -26.29 -12.93 -5.30
C LEU A 180 -25.70 -11.56 -4.92
N PHE A 181 -26.55 -10.52 -4.79
CA PHE A 181 -26.14 -9.16 -4.41
C PHE A 181 -25.55 -9.10 -3.00
N LEU A 182 -26.21 -9.74 -2.03
CA LEU A 182 -25.72 -9.87 -0.66
C LEU A 182 -24.34 -10.54 -0.60
N ASN A 183 -24.14 -11.60 -1.40
CA ASN A 183 -22.85 -12.30 -1.48
C ASN A 183 -21.74 -11.45 -2.11
N LEU A 184 -22.08 -10.61 -3.10
CA LEU A 184 -21.14 -9.70 -3.73
C LEU A 184 -20.73 -8.56 -2.76
N ASN A 185 -21.67 -7.99 -1.99
CA ASN A 185 -21.36 -6.91 -1.05
C ASN A 185 -20.53 -7.44 0.14
N ARG A 186 -20.85 -8.65 0.57
CA ARG A 186 -20.03 -9.41 1.52
C ARG A 186 -18.61 -9.68 0.96
N ARG A 187 -18.46 -10.02 -0.34
CA ARG A 187 -17.15 -10.19 -1.00
C ARG A 187 -16.32 -8.91 -1.05
N SER A 188 -16.90 -7.75 -1.37
CA SER A 188 -16.18 -6.46 -1.37
C SER A 188 -15.66 -6.08 0.01
N ARG A 189 -16.43 -6.35 1.08
CA ARG A 189 -15.97 -6.12 2.46
C ARG A 189 -14.81 -7.03 2.86
N PHE A 190 -14.86 -8.31 2.48
CA PHE A 190 -13.75 -9.24 2.74
C PHE A 190 -12.47 -8.87 1.99
N LEU A 191 -12.59 -8.22 0.84
CA LEU A 191 -11.45 -7.74 0.06
C LEU A 191 -10.74 -6.57 0.75
N ALA A 192 -11.47 -5.57 1.26
CA ALA A 192 -10.89 -4.48 2.03
C ALA A 192 -10.13 -5.00 3.27
N VAL A 193 -10.68 -6.00 3.96
CA VAL A 193 -10.00 -6.66 5.08
C VAL A 193 -8.70 -7.35 4.64
N ARG A 194 -8.70 -8.05 3.50
CA ARG A 194 -7.48 -8.68 2.96
C ARG A 194 -6.40 -7.66 2.64
N ILE A 195 -6.78 -6.54 2.01
CA ILE A 195 -5.85 -5.44 1.70
C ILE A 195 -5.29 -4.85 3.01
N GLY A 196 -6.12 -4.67 4.03
CA GLY A 196 -5.69 -4.23 5.35
C GLY A 196 -4.70 -5.20 6.02
N VAL A 197 -4.94 -6.51 5.95
CA VAL A 197 -3.99 -7.52 6.46
C VAL A 197 -2.66 -7.45 5.71
N ILE A 198 -2.69 -7.36 4.37
CA ILE A 198 -1.48 -7.20 3.57
C ILE A 198 -0.72 -5.94 3.99
N TYR A 199 -1.41 -4.81 4.11
CA TYR A 199 -0.82 -3.53 4.49
C TYR A 199 -0.09 -3.63 5.84
N ILE A 200 -0.75 -4.14 6.88
CA ILE A 200 -0.16 -4.25 8.23
C ILE A 200 0.99 -5.25 8.25
N VAL A 201 0.79 -6.46 7.73
CA VAL A 201 1.82 -7.52 7.81
C VAL A 201 3.04 -7.16 6.96
N SER A 202 2.85 -6.55 5.78
CA SER A 202 3.95 -6.01 4.99
C SER A 202 4.68 -4.88 5.69
N GLY A 203 3.98 -3.97 6.37
CA GLY A 203 4.62 -2.94 7.18
C GLY A 203 5.50 -3.54 8.26
N VAL A 204 5.03 -4.57 8.99
CA VAL A 204 5.84 -5.27 9.98
C VAL A 204 7.01 -6.01 9.34
N GLY A 205 6.81 -6.68 8.20
CA GLY A 205 7.89 -7.32 7.45
C GLY A 205 8.98 -6.33 7.00
N GLY A 206 8.58 -5.12 6.60
CA GLY A 206 9.48 -4.00 6.35
C GLY A 206 10.25 -3.59 7.61
N SER A 207 9.56 -3.40 8.74
CA SER A 207 10.19 -3.04 10.03
C SER A 207 11.18 -4.09 10.53
N VAL A 208 10.87 -5.38 10.35
CA VAL A 208 11.78 -6.48 10.70
C VAL A 208 13.04 -6.42 9.84
N LEU A 209 12.90 -6.27 8.52
CA LEU A 209 14.07 -6.19 7.64
C LEU A 209 14.89 -4.92 7.90
N SER A 210 14.23 -3.77 8.09
CA SER A 210 14.89 -2.53 8.49
C SER A 210 15.71 -2.70 9.78
N SER A 211 15.14 -3.30 10.82
CA SER A 211 15.84 -3.51 12.10
C SER A 211 17.04 -4.46 11.99
N LEU A 212 17.06 -5.36 11.00
CA LEU A 212 18.19 -6.28 10.79
C LEU A 212 19.40 -5.59 10.15
N PHE A 213 19.18 -4.52 9.38
CA PHE A 213 20.22 -3.83 8.60
C PHE A 213 20.55 -2.42 9.13
N ILE A 214 19.60 -1.75 9.79
CA ILE A 214 19.74 -0.39 10.33
C ILE A 214 19.67 -0.43 11.86
N ARG A 215 20.77 -0.04 12.52
CA ARG A 215 20.85 0.01 13.99
C ARG A 215 20.94 1.41 14.58
N ASN A 216 21.59 2.34 13.88
CA ASN A 216 21.93 3.67 14.42
C ASN A 216 20.91 4.76 14.07
N ASN A 217 19.95 4.48 13.19
CA ASN A 217 18.95 5.45 12.75
C ASN A 217 17.56 5.07 13.23
N ILE A 218 16.72 6.09 13.39
CA ILE A 218 15.29 5.89 13.60
C ILE A 218 14.59 5.65 12.26
N SER A 219 13.66 4.70 12.24
CA SER A 219 12.81 4.46 11.07
C SER A 219 11.33 4.67 11.41
N VAL A 220 10.62 5.35 10.52
CA VAL A 220 9.19 5.67 10.63
C VAL A 220 8.60 5.75 9.22
N GLY A 221 7.32 5.41 9.10
CA GLY A 221 6.55 5.68 7.89
C GLY A 221 5.72 4.50 7.40
N ALA A 222 4.63 4.85 6.72
CA ALA A 222 3.73 3.90 6.07
C ALA A 222 4.32 3.27 4.79
N SER A 223 5.48 3.75 4.34
CA SER A 223 6.04 3.43 3.03
C SER A 223 6.39 1.95 2.85
N GLY A 224 6.85 1.24 3.90
CA GLY A 224 7.04 -0.22 3.83
C GLY A 224 5.73 -0.97 3.53
N ALA A 225 4.62 -0.56 4.15
CA ALA A 225 3.29 -1.12 3.88
C ALA A 225 2.78 -0.78 2.47
N LEU A 226 3.04 0.44 1.99
CA LEU A 226 2.75 0.85 0.61
C LEU A 226 3.48 -0.02 -0.41
N PHE A 227 4.78 -0.26 -0.21
CA PHE A 227 5.56 -1.17 -1.04
C PHE A 227 5.02 -2.61 -0.98
N GLY A 228 4.48 -3.02 0.16
CA GLY A 228 3.72 -4.27 0.28
C GLY A 228 2.50 -4.34 -0.63
N LEU A 229 1.72 -3.26 -0.74
CA LEU A 229 0.60 -3.20 -1.69
C LEU A 229 1.08 -3.31 -3.15
N LEU A 230 2.19 -2.66 -3.51
CA LEU A 230 2.81 -2.79 -4.84
C LEU A 230 3.26 -4.23 -5.12
N GLY A 231 3.88 -4.90 -4.15
CA GLY A 231 4.25 -6.31 -4.25
C GLY A 231 3.03 -7.21 -4.43
N ALA A 232 1.96 -6.97 -3.66
CA ALA A 232 0.73 -7.73 -3.78
C ALA A 232 0.07 -7.55 -5.17
N MET A 233 0.08 -6.33 -5.72
CA MET A 233 -0.38 -6.07 -7.09
C MET A 233 0.44 -6.84 -8.13
N LEU A 234 1.77 -6.93 -7.96
CA LEU A 234 2.62 -7.67 -8.87
C LEU A 234 2.30 -9.18 -8.84
N SER A 235 2.10 -9.76 -7.66
CA SER A 235 1.71 -11.16 -7.53
C SER A 235 0.34 -11.47 -8.17
N GLU A 236 -0.59 -10.51 -8.12
CA GLU A 236 -1.90 -10.63 -8.75
C GLU A 236 -1.78 -10.60 -10.28
N LEU A 237 -0.96 -9.69 -10.81
CA LEU A 237 -0.69 -9.59 -12.23
C LEU A 237 -0.11 -10.90 -12.78
N PHE A 238 0.80 -11.55 -12.05
CA PHE A 238 1.32 -12.87 -12.42
C PHE A 238 0.26 -13.97 -12.34
N THR A 239 -0.54 -13.99 -11.28
CA THR A 239 -1.56 -15.03 -11.07
C THR A 239 -2.67 -14.95 -12.12
N ASN A 240 -3.00 -13.74 -12.58
CA ASN A 240 -4.09 -13.43 -13.51
C ASN A 240 -3.59 -12.88 -14.86
N TRP A 241 -2.41 -13.31 -15.31
CA TRP A 241 -1.72 -12.83 -16.52
C TRP A 241 -2.58 -12.83 -17.79
N THR A 242 -3.58 -13.70 -17.87
CA THR A 242 -4.44 -13.86 -19.05
C THR A 242 -5.58 -12.83 -19.13
N ILE A 243 -5.85 -12.06 -18.08
CA ILE A 243 -6.98 -11.11 -18.03
C ILE A 243 -6.61 -9.74 -18.59
N TYR A 244 -5.34 -9.33 -18.48
CA TYR A 244 -4.89 -8.02 -18.92
C TYR A 244 -4.66 -7.99 -20.43
N SER A 245 -5.29 -7.04 -21.12
CA SER A 245 -5.13 -6.83 -22.57
C SER A 245 -3.72 -6.35 -22.93
N ASN A 246 -3.21 -5.36 -22.20
CA ASN A 246 -1.85 -4.81 -22.38
C ASN A 246 -0.94 -5.15 -21.19
N LYS A 247 -0.53 -6.43 -21.15
CA LYS A 247 0.23 -7.05 -20.05
C LYS A 247 1.60 -6.39 -19.84
N ALA A 248 2.30 -6.14 -20.95
CA ALA A 248 3.62 -5.54 -20.93
C ALA A 248 3.56 -4.10 -20.40
N ALA A 249 2.59 -3.30 -20.81
CA ALA A 249 2.43 -1.94 -20.31
C ALA A 249 2.07 -1.91 -18.82
N ALA A 250 1.20 -2.81 -18.36
CA ALA A 250 0.84 -2.90 -16.93
C ALA A 250 2.04 -3.30 -16.06
N LEU A 251 2.79 -4.32 -16.48
CA LEU A 251 4.00 -4.77 -15.79
C LEU A 251 5.08 -3.69 -15.81
N LEU A 252 5.35 -3.09 -16.97
CA LEU A 252 6.35 -2.03 -17.11
C LEU A 252 6.01 -0.83 -16.23
N THR A 253 4.76 -0.39 -16.23
CA THR A 253 4.30 0.72 -15.38
C THR A 253 4.52 0.41 -13.91
N LEU A 254 4.15 -0.80 -13.46
CA LEU A 254 4.32 -1.22 -12.07
C LEU A 254 5.81 -1.26 -11.68
N LEU A 255 6.66 -1.82 -12.54
CA LEU A 255 8.12 -1.88 -12.32
C LEU A 255 8.75 -0.48 -12.28
N VAL A 256 8.33 0.43 -13.16
CA VAL A 256 8.80 1.83 -13.14
C VAL A 256 8.39 2.52 -11.84
N VAL A 257 7.15 2.34 -11.38
CA VAL A 257 6.70 2.90 -10.09
C VAL A 257 7.54 2.36 -8.94
N ILE A 258 7.78 1.04 -8.89
CA ILE A 258 8.63 0.42 -7.86
C ILE A 258 10.05 0.98 -7.91
N ALA A 259 10.66 1.04 -9.10
CA ALA A 259 12.03 1.51 -9.27
C ALA A 259 12.19 2.99 -8.89
N VAL A 260 11.25 3.85 -9.31
CA VAL A 260 11.28 5.28 -8.96
C VAL A 260 11.14 5.48 -7.45
N ASN A 261 10.24 4.77 -6.79
CA ASN A 261 10.08 4.90 -5.33
C ASN A 261 11.33 4.40 -4.56
N LEU A 262 11.98 3.32 -5.00
CA LEU A 262 13.23 2.85 -4.41
C LEU A 262 14.40 3.80 -4.68
N ALA A 263 14.45 4.40 -5.87
CA ALA A 263 15.47 5.39 -6.22
C ALA A 263 15.33 6.66 -5.37
N ILE A 264 14.11 7.12 -5.09
CA ILE A 264 13.84 8.20 -4.13
C ILE A 264 14.34 7.81 -2.74
N GLY A 265 14.27 6.53 -2.37
CA GLY A 265 14.73 6.07 -1.07
C GLY A 265 16.25 5.99 -0.88
N ILE A 266 17.04 6.33 -1.90
CA ILE A 266 18.49 6.56 -1.78
C ILE A 266 18.76 7.91 -1.07
N LEU A 267 17.75 8.78 -0.98
CA LEU A 267 17.84 10.03 -0.24
C LEU A 267 18.02 9.76 1.26
N PRO A 268 18.80 10.60 1.96
CA PRO A 268 19.00 10.46 3.39
C PRO A 268 17.66 10.55 4.12
N HIS A 269 17.51 9.77 5.20
CA HIS A 269 16.28 9.63 6.02
C HIS A 269 15.17 8.75 5.41
N VAL A 270 15.37 8.15 4.23
CA VAL A 270 14.44 7.16 3.67
C VAL A 270 14.97 5.75 3.90
N ASP A 271 14.08 4.84 4.27
CA ASP A 271 14.43 3.47 4.65
C ASP A 271 14.11 2.48 3.52
N ASN A 272 15.11 2.22 2.68
CA ASN A 272 14.97 1.28 1.57
C ASN A 272 14.91 -0.19 2.02
N PHE A 273 15.44 -0.55 3.20
CA PHE A 273 15.28 -1.90 3.73
C PHE A 273 13.83 -2.15 4.15
N ALA A 274 13.16 -1.16 4.73
CA ALA A 274 11.73 -1.25 5.00
C ALA A 274 10.91 -1.41 3.72
N HIS A 275 11.27 -0.70 2.64
CA HIS A 275 10.60 -0.82 1.34
C HIS A 275 10.77 -2.21 0.73
N ILE A 276 12.00 -2.73 0.71
CA ILE A 276 12.31 -4.07 0.18
C ILE A 276 11.60 -5.15 1.00
N GLY A 277 11.69 -5.08 2.34
CA GLY A 277 11.06 -6.06 3.22
C GLY A 277 9.54 -6.04 3.12
N GLY A 278 8.95 -4.85 3.03
CA GLY A 278 7.52 -4.67 2.80
C GLY A 278 7.07 -5.21 1.46
N PHE A 279 7.79 -4.90 0.37
CA PHE A 279 7.52 -5.41 -0.97
C PHE A 279 7.56 -6.94 -1.04
N LEU A 280 8.63 -7.57 -0.52
CA LEU A 280 8.77 -9.03 -0.52
C LEU A 280 7.65 -9.70 0.28
N THR A 281 7.34 -9.16 1.46
CA THR A 281 6.24 -9.66 2.28
C THR A 281 4.91 -9.53 1.55
N GLY A 282 4.64 -8.37 0.94
CA GLY A 282 3.39 -8.12 0.21
C GLY A 282 3.24 -8.98 -1.04
N PHE A 283 4.34 -9.21 -1.76
CA PHE A 283 4.37 -10.11 -2.91
C PHE A 283 3.98 -11.55 -2.55
N LEU A 284 4.53 -12.08 -1.43
CA LEU A 284 4.14 -13.39 -0.93
C LEU A 284 2.68 -13.42 -0.45
N LEU A 285 2.27 -12.42 0.33
CA LEU A 285 0.90 -12.33 0.84
C LEU A 285 -0.14 -12.16 -0.28
N GLY A 286 0.21 -11.54 -1.40
CA GLY A 286 -0.68 -11.39 -2.54
C GLY A 286 -1.05 -12.73 -3.19
N PHE A 287 -0.12 -13.69 -3.29
CA PHE A 287 -0.44 -15.06 -3.71
C PHE A 287 -1.39 -15.79 -2.75
N ILE A 288 -1.38 -15.43 -1.46
CA ILE A 288 -2.19 -16.04 -0.41
C ILE A 288 -3.59 -15.40 -0.38
N PHE A 289 -3.67 -14.08 -0.29
CA PHE A 289 -4.90 -13.35 0.00
C PHE A 289 -5.62 -12.80 -1.24
N LEU A 290 -4.91 -12.56 -2.35
CA LEU A 290 -5.48 -12.00 -3.59
C LEU A 290 -5.77 -13.05 -4.67
N MET A 291 -5.72 -14.35 -4.33
CA MET A 291 -6.06 -15.43 -5.25
C MET A 291 -7.52 -15.31 -5.77
N ARG A 292 -7.68 -14.99 -7.06
CA ARG A 292 -8.98 -14.90 -7.74
C ARG A 292 -9.40 -16.27 -8.31
N PRO A 293 -10.71 -16.59 -8.29
CA PRO A 293 -11.22 -17.78 -8.96
C PRO A 293 -11.05 -17.66 -10.47
N HIS A 294 -10.85 -18.80 -11.13
CA HIS A 294 -10.62 -18.86 -12.57
C HIS A 294 -11.79 -18.28 -13.37
N TYR A 295 -11.48 -17.53 -14.45
CA TYR A 295 -12.48 -16.82 -15.26
C TYR A 295 -13.59 -17.75 -15.79
N GLY A 296 -13.23 -18.96 -16.24
CA GLY A 296 -14.20 -19.94 -16.74
C GLY A 296 -15.16 -20.49 -15.67
N TRP A 297 -14.82 -20.42 -14.38
CA TRP A 297 -15.75 -20.76 -13.29
C TRP A 297 -16.73 -19.60 -13.03
N MET A 298 -16.27 -18.36 -13.15
CA MET A 298 -17.12 -17.17 -12.98
C MET A 298 -18.16 -17.03 -14.09
N GLN A 299 -17.85 -17.47 -15.32
CA GLN A 299 -18.79 -17.42 -16.46
C GLN A 299 -20.09 -18.20 -16.25
N ARG A 300 -20.10 -19.19 -15.34
CA ARG A 300 -21.29 -19.98 -14.96
C ARG A 300 -22.44 -19.15 -14.39
N TYR A 301 -22.12 -18.00 -13.82
CA TYR A 301 -23.10 -17.12 -13.18
C TYR A 301 -23.60 -16.02 -14.12
N VAL A 302 -23.01 -15.87 -15.32
CA VAL A 302 -23.35 -14.82 -16.30
C VAL A 302 -24.04 -15.38 -17.53
N ARG A 303 -23.64 -16.56 -18.03
CA ARG A 303 -24.11 -17.11 -19.31
C ARG A 303 -25.13 -18.24 -19.16
N PRO A 304 -25.94 -18.51 -20.22
CA PRO A 304 -27.00 -19.53 -20.20
C PRO A 304 -26.49 -20.94 -19.90
N SER A 305 -27.37 -21.79 -19.37
CA SER A 305 -27.11 -23.15 -18.88
C SER A 305 -26.51 -24.13 -19.92
N ASP A 306 -26.59 -23.80 -21.20
CA ASP A 306 -26.37 -24.76 -22.29
C ASP A 306 -24.90 -24.84 -22.76
N ILE A 307 -24.02 -24.02 -22.16
CA ILE A 307 -22.59 -24.00 -22.46
C ILE A 307 -21.83 -24.85 -21.44
N LYS A 308 -20.91 -25.73 -21.89
CA LYS A 308 -20.03 -26.50 -20.99
C LYS A 308 -19.07 -25.55 -20.25
N TYR A 309 -19.22 -25.44 -18.93
CA TYR A 309 -18.34 -24.64 -18.08
C TYR A 309 -17.32 -25.50 -17.33
N THR A 310 -16.13 -24.96 -17.06
CA THR A 310 -15.15 -25.61 -16.16
C THR A 310 -15.61 -25.59 -14.70
N THR A 311 -15.62 -26.75 -14.03
CA THR A 311 -16.02 -26.91 -12.62
C THR A 311 -14.95 -26.45 -11.64
N LYS A 312 -13.72 -26.30 -12.11
CA LYS A 312 -12.58 -25.97 -11.26
C LYS A 312 -12.58 -24.49 -10.93
N LYS A 313 -12.85 -24.18 -9.65
CA LYS A 313 -12.81 -22.81 -9.10
C LYS A 313 -11.40 -22.20 -9.13
N TYR A 314 -10.37 -23.02 -8.91
CA TYR A 314 -8.96 -22.62 -8.95
C TYR A 314 -8.15 -23.62 -9.78
N LEU A 315 -7.11 -23.14 -10.44
CA LEU A 315 -6.18 -23.95 -11.23
C LEU A 315 -5.07 -24.55 -10.34
N PRO A 316 -4.48 -25.70 -10.72
CA PRO A 316 -3.44 -26.36 -9.92
C PRO A 316 -2.23 -25.47 -9.61
N TYR A 317 -1.81 -24.63 -10.57
CA TYR A 317 -0.70 -23.70 -10.36
C TYR A 317 -1.00 -22.64 -9.29
N GLN A 318 -2.27 -22.22 -9.15
CA GLN A 318 -2.65 -21.24 -8.13
C GLN A 318 -2.51 -21.83 -6.72
N TRP A 319 -2.89 -23.11 -6.55
CA TRP A 319 -2.68 -23.83 -5.30
C TRP A 319 -1.20 -24.07 -5.00
N ALA A 320 -0.40 -24.41 -6.01
CA ALA A 320 1.04 -24.56 -5.85
C ALA A 320 1.71 -23.25 -5.42
N LEU A 321 1.38 -22.12 -6.07
CA LEU A 321 1.87 -20.79 -5.71
C LEU A 321 1.45 -20.40 -4.29
N LEU A 322 0.21 -20.66 -3.90
CA LEU A 322 -0.27 -20.41 -2.54
C LEU A 322 0.52 -21.21 -1.50
N ALA A 323 0.75 -22.50 -1.74
CA ALA A 323 1.49 -23.35 -0.82
C ALA A 323 2.95 -22.89 -0.66
N VAL A 324 3.63 -22.65 -1.79
CA VAL A 324 5.03 -22.15 -1.79
C VAL A 324 5.13 -20.79 -1.10
N ALA A 325 4.24 -19.84 -1.44
CA ALA A 325 4.24 -18.52 -0.83
C ALA A 325 3.96 -18.58 0.67
N SER A 326 3.07 -19.46 1.12
CA SER A 326 2.77 -19.66 2.55
C SER A 326 4.00 -20.18 3.30
N VAL A 327 4.69 -21.19 2.75
CA VAL A 327 5.91 -21.73 3.35
C VAL A 327 7.00 -20.66 3.42
N LEU A 328 7.24 -19.94 2.33
CA LEU A 328 8.25 -18.89 2.28
C LEU A 328 7.93 -17.73 3.24
N ALA A 329 6.66 -17.32 3.33
CA ALA A 329 6.24 -16.26 4.24
C ALA A 329 6.44 -16.65 5.71
N VAL A 330 6.01 -17.86 6.10
CA VAL A 330 6.14 -18.34 7.48
C VAL A 330 7.61 -18.52 7.86
N LEU A 331 8.40 -19.21 7.01
CA LEU A 331 9.82 -19.43 7.27
C LEU A 331 10.60 -18.12 7.27
N GLY A 332 10.37 -17.24 6.28
CA GLY A 332 11.05 -15.95 6.19
C GLY A 332 10.77 -15.06 7.40
N PHE A 333 9.51 -15.00 7.84
CA PHE A 333 9.15 -14.21 9.02
C PHE A 333 9.70 -14.81 10.32
N ALA A 334 9.64 -16.14 10.47
CA ALA A 334 10.20 -16.83 11.64
C ALA A 334 11.72 -16.67 11.74
N VAL A 335 12.44 -16.81 10.61
CA VAL A 335 13.89 -16.61 10.55
C VAL A 335 14.24 -15.15 10.81
N GLY A 336 13.59 -14.20 10.13
CA GLY A 336 13.83 -12.77 10.32
C GLY A 336 13.59 -12.32 11.76
N MET A 337 12.50 -12.80 12.36
CA MET A 337 12.19 -12.50 13.76
C MET A 337 13.18 -13.16 14.72
N GLY A 338 13.54 -14.42 14.48
CA GLY A 338 14.56 -15.13 15.25
C GLY A 338 15.94 -14.46 15.18
N MET A 339 16.35 -13.97 14.01
CA MET A 339 17.59 -13.22 13.84
C MET A 339 17.56 -11.87 14.57
N LEU A 340 16.44 -11.15 14.50
CA LEU A 340 16.29 -9.84 15.13
C LEU A 340 16.39 -9.96 16.65
N PHE A 341 15.64 -10.87 17.29
CA PHE A 341 15.71 -11.06 18.75
C PHE A 341 16.99 -11.73 19.23
N LYS A 342 17.75 -12.40 18.36
CA LYS A 342 19.13 -12.83 18.64
C LYS A 342 20.16 -11.71 18.52
N GLY A 343 19.74 -10.51 18.09
CA GLY A 343 20.64 -9.37 17.91
C GLY A 343 21.62 -9.56 16.76
N VAL A 344 21.27 -10.35 15.73
CA VAL A 344 22.12 -10.54 14.53
C VAL A 344 22.12 -9.26 13.69
N ASN A 345 23.30 -8.86 13.20
CA ASN A 345 23.45 -7.71 12.31
C ASN A 345 23.64 -8.21 10.88
N ALA A 346 22.61 -8.08 10.06
CA ALA A 346 22.70 -8.53 8.66
C ALA A 346 23.62 -7.63 7.83
N ASN A 347 23.84 -6.38 8.26
CA ASN A 347 24.73 -5.45 7.57
C ASN A 347 26.21 -5.87 7.65
N ASP A 348 26.62 -6.58 8.71
CA ASP A 348 28.00 -7.06 8.87
C ASP A 348 28.36 -8.15 7.85
N HIS A 349 27.35 -8.80 7.28
CA HIS A 349 27.51 -9.85 6.27
C HIS A 349 27.42 -9.29 4.83
N CYS A 350 27.27 -7.98 4.63
CA CYS A 350 27.03 -7.39 3.33
C CYS A 350 27.79 -6.06 3.15
N GLN A 351 28.90 -6.11 2.40
CA GLN A 351 29.79 -4.97 2.14
C GLN A 351 29.17 -3.86 1.29
N TRP A 352 28.03 -4.08 0.62
CA TRP A 352 27.39 -3.09 -0.27
C TRP A 352 26.03 -2.60 0.25
N CYS A 353 25.51 -3.22 1.32
CA CYS A 353 24.17 -2.97 1.82
C CYS A 353 24.00 -1.54 2.37
N HIS A 354 25.07 -0.89 2.83
CA HIS A 354 25.01 0.49 3.28
C HIS A 354 24.63 1.48 2.16
N TYR A 355 24.93 1.17 0.89
CA TYR A 355 24.55 2.00 -0.25
C TYR A 355 23.07 1.89 -0.63
N LEU A 356 22.35 0.88 -0.12
CA LEU A 356 20.92 0.72 -0.42
C LEU A 356 20.09 1.85 0.18
N SER A 357 20.43 2.32 1.38
CA SER A 357 19.63 3.37 2.07
C SER A 357 20.24 4.76 1.95
N CYS A 358 21.53 4.88 1.63
CA CYS A 358 22.15 6.19 1.42
C CYS A 358 23.40 6.07 0.55
N VAL A 359 23.47 6.86 -0.51
CA VAL A 359 24.68 7.03 -1.32
C VAL A 359 25.27 8.41 -1.03
N PRO A 360 26.54 8.51 -0.56
CA PRO A 360 27.17 9.79 -0.28
C PRO A 360 27.41 10.56 -1.58
N THR A 361 27.13 11.86 -1.59
CA THR A 361 27.35 12.74 -2.75
C THR A 361 28.04 14.04 -2.31
N SER A 362 28.42 14.89 -3.27
CA SER A 362 28.99 16.21 -2.95
C SER A 362 28.02 17.14 -2.21
N ARG A 363 26.72 16.83 -2.18
CA ARG A 363 25.68 17.63 -1.52
C ARG A 363 25.23 17.09 -0.17
N TRP A 364 25.54 15.83 0.17
CA TRP A 364 25.14 15.22 1.45
C TRP A 364 26.03 14.03 1.83
N SER A 365 26.23 13.84 3.13
CA SER A 365 26.94 12.69 3.70
C SER A 365 25.96 11.72 4.35
N CYS A 366 26.25 10.42 4.20
CA CYS A 366 25.58 9.36 4.94
C CYS A 366 26.28 9.23 6.29
N GLY A 367 25.65 9.75 7.36
CA GLY A 367 26.18 9.61 8.71
C GLY A 367 26.31 8.14 9.11
N LYS A 368 27.39 7.79 9.82
CA LYS A 368 27.53 6.48 10.48
C LYS A 368 26.81 6.47 11.81
#